data_AF-A0A1I7YCX3-F1
#
_entry.id   AF-A0A1I7YCX3-F1
#
_cell.length_a   1.000
_cell.length_b   1.000
_cell.length_c   1.000
_cell.angle_alpha   90.00
_cell.angle_beta   90.00
_cell.angle_gamma   90.00
#
_symmetry.space_group_name_H-M   'P 1'
#
loop_
_entity.id
_entity.type
_entity.pdbx_description
1 polymer ?
#
loop_
_entity_poly.entity_id
_entity_poly.type
_entity_poly.pdbx_seq_one_letter_code
_entity_poly.pdbx_strand_id
1 'polypeptide(L)'
;MIFLLALLISAASAQLLGPLESRFIGKWQLVEAPNYNDYLKKFQIGIVTRQYFLNALPIMEVSTDGNKWTMRSTWKAKTHILEFVLGVPFNAVTHYRRAVEVVVTLLPNGTLVQKEKDVAVVDTD
;
A
#
# COMPACT_ATOMS: atom_id res chain seq x y z
N MET A 1 2.14 -6.69 11.66
CA MET A 1 0.89 -6.04 11.25
C MET A 1 1.26 -4.89 10.34
N ILE A 2 1.52 -5.15 9.06
CA ILE A 2 1.58 -4.06 8.08
C ILE A 2 0.14 -3.92 7.62
N PHE A 3 -0.52 -2.84 8.05
CA PHE A 3 -1.69 -2.37 7.33
C PHE A 3 -1.18 -1.84 6.01
N LEU A 4 -1.11 -2.72 5.02
CA LEU A 4 -1.35 -2.29 3.68
C LEU A 4 -2.80 -1.84 3.66
N LEU A 5 -2.97 -0.53 3.86
CA LEU A 5 -4.07 0.16 3.25
C LEU A 5 -4.03 -0.26 1.78
N ALA A 6 -4.99 -1.06 1.36
CA ALA A 6 -5.36 -1.15 -0.03
C ALA A 6 -5.80 0.26 -0.42
N LEU A 7 -4.84 1.10 -0.80
CA LEU A 7 -5.08 2.45 -1.25
C LEU A 7 -5.53 2.31 -2.70
N LEU A 8 -6.84 2.13 -2.87
CA LEU A 8 -7.48 2.38 -4.15
C LEU A 8 -7.45 3.90 -4.33
N ILE A 9 -6.34 4.42 -4.86
CA ILE A 9 -6.26 5.84 -5.22
C ILE A 9 -7.17 6.02 -6.43
N SER A 10 -8.41 6.44 -6.17
CA SER A 10 -9.31 6.96 -7.20
C SER A 10 -8.92 8.42 -7.43
N ALA A 11 -8.22 8.68 -8.53
CA ALA A 11 -7.92 10.05 -8.95
C ALA A 11 -9.23 10.73 -9.38
N ALA A 12 -9.77 11.59 -8.52
CA ALA A 12 -10.94 12.40 -8.83
C ALA A 12 -10.63 13.40 -9.97
N SER A 13 -11.37 13.24 -11.07
CA SER A 13 -11.75 14.09 -12.21
C SER A 13 -11.02 15.40 -12.62
N ALA A 14 -10.04 15.94 -11.89
CA ALA A 14 -9.51 17.29 -12.15
C ALA A 14 -8.15 17.34 -12.89
N GLN A 15 -7.53 16.21 -13.24
CA GLN A 15 -6.22 16.19 -13.92
C GLN A 15 -6.25 15.25 -15.13
N LEU A 16 -6.89 15.69 -16.21
CA LEU A 16 -7.13 14.92 -17.44
C LEU A 16 -6.08 15.16 -18.56
N LEU A 17 -4.83 15.52 -18.25
CA LEU A 17 -3.84 15.86 -19.29
C LEU A 17 -2.46 15.18 -19.18
N GLY A 18 -2.29 14.19 -18.28
CA GLY A 18 -1.02 13.45 -18.11
C GLY A 18 -1.15 11.93 -18.28
N PRO A 19 -0.02 11.22 -18.48
CA PRO A 19 0.03 9.75 -18.39
C PRO A 19 -0.64 9.28 -17.09
N LEU A 20 -1.37 8.16 -17.13
CA LEU A 20 -2.10 7.64 -15.96
C LEU A 20 -1.20 7.50 -14.72
N GLU A 21 0.07 7.19 -14.95
CA GLU A 21 1.13 7.07 -13.93
C GLU A 21 1.36 8.36 -13.15
N SER A 22 1.37 9.53 -13.82
CA SER A 22 1.69 10.79 -13.18
C SER A 22 0.63 11.26 -12.18
N ARG A 23 -0.56 10.65 -12.21
CA ARG A 23 -1.67 10.96 -11.28
C ARG A 23 -1.42 10.48 -9.85
N PHE A 24 -0.50 9.54 -9.68
CA PHE A 24 -0.18 8.97 -8.37
C PHE A 24 1.06 9.61 -7.74
N ILE A 25 1.90 10.27 -8.53
CA ILE A 25 3.15 10.90 -8.07
C ILE A 25 2.81 12.11 -7.18
N GLY A 26 3.38 12.16 -5.98
CA GLY A 26 3.16 13.25 -5.04
C GLY A 26 3.10 12.79 -3.59
N LYS A 27 2.65 13.71 -2.72
CA LYS A 27 2.44 13.44 -1.29
C LYS A 27 0.96 13.36 -0.99
N TRP A 28 0.57 12.27 -0.35
CA TRP A 28 -0.79 11.92 0.03
C TRP A 28 -0.86 11.83 1.54
N GLN A 29 -1.90 12.43 2.13
CA GLN A 29 -2.20 12.28 3.54
C GLN A 29 -3.52 11.53 3.67
N LEU A 30 -3.59 10.59 4.62
CA LEU A 30 -4.84 9.95 4.95
C LEU A 30 -5.83 10.99 5.50
N VAL A 31 -6.97 11.17 4.82
CA VAL A 31 -8.07 12.04 5.26
C VAL A 31 -9.11 11.24 6.01
N GLU A 32 -9.55 10.13 5.41
CA GLU A 32 -10.57 9.25 5.98
C GLU A 32 -10.34 7.80 5.55
N ALA A 33 -10.84 6.87 6.35
CA ALA A 33 -10.76 5.43 6.10
C ALA A 33 -12.06 4.75 6.56
N PRO A 34 -13.16 4.86 5.78
CA PRO A 34 -14.43 4.25 6.14
C PRO A 34 -14.27 2.73 6.28
N ASN A 35 -14.94 2.13 7.26
CA ASN A 35 -14.89 0.70 7.58
C ASN A 35 -13.49 0.16 7.97
N TYR A 36 -12.49 1.02 8.17
CA TYR A 36 -11.16 0.55 8.55
C TYR A 36 -11.18 -0.21 9.88
N ASN A 37 -11.89 0.28 10.90
CA ASN A 37 -12.01 -0.44 12.18
C ASN A 37 -12.58 -1.86 12.00
N ASP A 38 -13.56 -2.06 11.11
CA ASP A 38 -14.14 -3.38 10.85
C ASP A 38 -13.20 -4.28 10.05
N TYR A 39 -12.42 -3.71 9.13
CA TYR A 39 -11.29 -4.41 8.52
C TYR A 39 -10.31 -4.89 9.59
N LEU A 40 -9.92 -4.02 10.53
CA LEU A 40 -9.02 -4.39 11.63
C LEU A 40 -9.61 -5.51 12.51
N LYS A 41 -10.92 -5.50 12.77
CA LYS A 41 -11.61 -6.54 13.55
C LYS A 41 -11.53 -7.91 12.86
N LYS A 42 -11.62 -7.98 11.53
CA LYS A 42 -11.55 -9.24 10.79
C LYS A 42 -10.21 -9.97 10.99
N PHE A 43 -9.13 -9.24 11.22
CA PHE A 43 -7.82 -9.81 11.57
C PHE A 43 -7.61 -9.98 13.08
N GLN A 44 -8.68 -9.93 13.88
CA GLN A 44 -8.67 -10.16 15.33
C GLN A 44 -7.72 -9.22 16.09
N ILE A 45 -7.57 -7.99 15.60
CA ILE A 45 -6.62 -7.04 16.16
C ILE A 45 -7.18 -6.46 17.46
N GLY A 46 -6.35 -6.42 18.51
CA GLY A 46 -6.74 -5.89 19.82
C GLY A 46 -7.19 -4.42 19.77
N ILE A 47 -8.13 -4.04 20.65
CA ILE A 47 -8.76 -2.70 20.68
C ILE A 47 -7.72 -1.57 20.78
N VAL A 48 -6.73 -1.71 21.67
CA VAL A 48 -5.67 -0.71 21.88
C VAL A 48 -4.92 -0.44 20.58
N THR A 49 -4.52 -1.50 19.89
CA THR A 49 -3.79 -1.39 18.64
C THR A 49 -4.68 -0.82 17.52
N ARG A 50 -5.96 -1.17 17.48
CA ARG A 50 -6.92 -0.56 16.55
C ARG A 50 -7.05 0.95 16.77
N GLN A 51 -7.14 1.40 18.01
CA GLN A 51 -7.21 2.82 18.32
C GLN A 51 -5.96 3.57 17.88
N TYR A 52 -4.77 2.98 18.02
CA TYR A 52 -3.54 3.55 17.49
C TYR A 52 -3.62 3.76 15.97
N PHE A 53 -4.10 2.76 15.22
CA PHE A 53 -4.22 2.84 13.76
C PHE A 53 -5.31 3.79 13.28
N LEU A 54 -6.43 3.90 13.99
CA LEU A 54 -7.51 4.82 13.65
C LEU A 54 -7.13 6.29 13.84
N ASN A 55 -6.23 6.59 14.78
CA ASN A 55 -5.74 7.94 15.04
C ASN A 55 -4.41 8.25 14.32
N ALA A 56 -3.88 7.29 13.57
CA ALA A 56 -2.69 7.49 12.78
C ALA A 56 -3.04 8.21 11.48
N LEU A 57 -2.33 9.31 11.21
CA LEU A 57 -2.40 10.06 9.95
C LEU A 57 -1.12 9.79 9.16
N PRO A 58 -0.97 8.63 8.52
CA PRO A 58 0.20 8.35 7.71
C PRO A 58 0.27 9.28 6.50
N ILE A 59 1.48 9.64 6.13
CA ILE A 59 1.78 10.37 4.90
C ILE A 59 2.41 9.36 3.94
N MET A 60 1.88 9.28 2.73
CA MET A 60 2.42 8.46 1.65
C MET A 60 3.01 9.37 0.58
N GLU A 61 4.28 9.18 0.26
CA GLU A 61 4.97 9.85 -0.83
C GLU A 61 5.22 8.84 -1.94
N VAL A 62 4.77 9.16 -3.15
CA VAL A 62 4.94 8.33 -4.33
C VAL A 62 5.82 9.08 -5.32
N SER A 63 6.85 8.41 -5.80
CA SER A 63 7.81 8.95 -6.76
C SER A 63 8.20 7.88 -7.78
N THR A 64 8.66 8.32 -8.95
CA THR A 64 9.11 7.43 -10.02
C THR A 64 10.47 7.91 -10.52
N ASP A 65 11.39 6.98 -10.72
CA ASP A 65 12.65 7.19 -11.44
C ASP A 65 12.69 6.26 -12.65
N GLY A 66 12.37 6.79 -13.82
CA GLY A 66 12.13 6.00 -15.02
C GLY A 66 10.98 5.00 -14.83
N ASN A 67 11.31 3.70 -14.83
CA ASN A 67 10.37 2.60 -14.61
C ASN A 67 10.28 2.14 -13.15
N LYS A 68 11.14 2.65 -12.26
CA LYS A 68 11.18 2.28 -10.85
C LYS A 68 10.26 3.19 -10.05
N TRP A 69 9.28 2.59 -9.41
CA TRP A 69 8.34 3.25 -8.52
C TRP A 69 8.81 3.12 -7.08
N THR A 70 8.65 4.20 -6.31
CA THR A 70 8.97 4.24 -4.89
C THR A 70 7.78 4.81 -4.13
N MET A 71 7.17 4.00 -3.27
CA MET A 71 6.12 4.38 -2.34
C MET A 71 6.67 4.39 -0.91
N ARG A 72 6.80 5.58 -0.33
CA ARG A 72 7.24 5.79 1.04
C ARG A 72 6.04 6.12 1.92
N SER A 73 5.73 5.25 2.86
CA SER A 73 4.70 5.48 3.88
C SER A 73 5.34 5.83 5.22
N THR A 74 5.12 7.04 5.69
CA THR A 74 5.65 7.58 6.94
C THR A 74 4.54 7.61 7.99
N TRP A 75 4.73 6.85 9.06
CA TRP A 75 3.91 6.88 10.27
C TRP A 75 4.70 7.60 11.38
N LYS A 76 4.04 8.05 12.45
CA LYS A 76 4.70 8.75 13.58
C LYS A 76 5.87 7.98 14.19
N ALA A 77 5.89 6.65 14.08
CA ALA A 77 6.91 5.79 14.69
C ALA A 77 7.80 5.04 13.70
N LYS A 78 7.38 4.86 12.43
CA LYS A 78 8.08 4.02 11.46
C LYS A 78 7.86 4.51 10.03
N THR A 79 8.90 4.42 9.22
CA THR A 79 8.84 4.65 7.78
C THR A 79 8.95 3.31 7.06
N HIS A 80 8.09 3.09 6.07
CA HIS A 80 8.13 1.94 5.20
C HIS A 80 8.37 2.42 3.76
N ILE A 81 9.32 1.82 3.06
CA ILE A 81 9.63 2.14 1.66
C ILE A 81 9.38 0.88 0.85
N LEU A 82 8.56 1.01 -0.18
CA LEU A 82 8.29 -0.03 -1.16
C LEU A 82 8.82 0.43 -2.50
N GLU A 83 9.72 -0.34 -3.10
CA GLU A 83 10.25 -0.08 -4.44
C GLU A 83 9.79 -1.21 -5.37
N PHE A 84 9.24 -0.87 -6.54
CA PHE A 84 8.71 -1.85 -7.49
C PHE A 84 8.77 -1.35 -8.92
N VAL A 85 8.55 -2.26 -9.87
CA VAL A 85 8.31 -1.94 -11.28
C VAL A 85 6.91 -2.44 -11.64
N LEU A 86 6.14 -1.64 -12.38
CA LEU A 86 4.77 -2.02 -12.75
C LEU A 86 4.77 -3.33 -13.56
N GLY A 87 3.88 -4.24 -13.17
CA GLY A 87 3.72 -5.56 -13.80
C GLY A 87 4.78 -6.59 -13.46
N VAL A 88 5.83 -6.21 -12.72
CA VAL A 88 6.91 -7.13 -12.33
C VAL A 88 6.65 -7.64 -10.90
N PRO A 89 6.46 -8.95 -10.70
CA PRO A 89 6.32 -9.51 -9.37
C PRO A 89 7.66 -9.44 -8.61
N PHE A 90 7.60 -9.19 -7.30
CA PHE A 90 8.76 -9.19 -6.42
C PHE A 90 8.42 -9.80 -5.07
N ASN A 91 9.42 -10.36 -4.39
CA ASN A 91 9.24 -10.90 -3.06
C ASN A 91 9.40 -9.80 -2.01
N ALA A 92 8.39 -9.61 -1.17
CA ALA A 92 8.44 -8.75 -0.01
C ALA A 92 8.33 -9.58 1.26
N VAL A 93 9.09 -9.20 2.30
CA VAL A 93 8.93 -9.78 3.63
C VAL A 93 8.05 -8.84 4.43
N THR A 94 6.83 -9.27 4.73
CA THR A 94 5.93 -8.48 5.58
C THR A 94 6.47 -8.42 7.01
N HIS A 95 6.02 -7.43 7.80
CA HIS A 95 6.41 -7.27 9.21
C HIS A 95 6.12 -8.49 10.12
N TYR A 96 5.39 -9.48 9.60
CA TYR A 96 5.13 -10.76 10.27
C TYR A 96 6.05 -11.90 9.81
N ARG A 97 7.18 -11.59 9.17
CA ARG A 97 8.09 -12.59 8.57
C ARG A 97 7.42 -13.51 7.56
N ARG A 98 6.29 -13.09 6.99
CA ARG A 98 5.66 -13.82 5.88
C ARG A 98 6.27 -13.31 4.59
N ALA A 99 6.83 -14.24 3.82
CA ALA A 99 7.22 -13.99 2.44
C ALA A 99 5.95 -13.89 1.60
N VAL A 100 5.78 -12.77 0.92
CA VAL A 100 4.66 -12.54 0.01
C VAL A 100 5.23 -12.14 -1.34
N GLU A 101 4.63 -12.67 -2.40
CA GLU A 101 4.87 -12.20 -3.75
C GLU A 101 3.91 -11.04 -4.00
N VAL A 102 4.47 -9.88 -4.34
CA VAL A 102 3.72 -8.65 -4.59
C VAL A 102 3.87 -8.30 -6.05
N VAL A 103 2.75 -7.97 -6.70
CA VAL A 103 2.74 -7.38 -8.04
C VAL A 103 1.85 -6.14 -8.04
N VAL A 104 2.37 -5.05 -8.58
CA VAL A 104 1.62 -3.79 -8.73
C VAL A 104 1.33 -3.55 -10.19
N THR A 105 0.06 -3.39 -10.56
CA THR A 105 -0.40 -3.21 -11.95
C THR A 105 -1.25 -1.96 -12.08
N LEU A 106 -0.97 -1.14 -13.09
CA LEU A 106 -1.84 -0.03 -13.48
C LEU A 106 -2.82 -0.51 -14.55
N LEU A 107 -4.11 -0.53 -14.21
CA LEU A 107 -5.17 -0.94 -15.14
C LEU A 107 -5.50 0.18 -16.14
N PRO A 108 -6.04 -0.14 -17.34
CA PRO A 108 -6.40 0.86 -18.36
C PRO A 108 -7.41 1.91 -17.89
N ASN A 109 -8.23 1.58 -16.88
CA ASN A 109 -9.18 2.49 -16.26
C ASN A 109 -8.52 3.51 -15.29
N GLY A 110 -7.19 3.51 -15.18
CA GLY A 110 -6.45 4.39 -14.29
C GLY A 110 -6.45 3.95 -12.83
N THR A 111 -6.72 2.67 -12.53
CA THR A 111 -6.64 2.12 -11.17
C THR A 111 -5.29 1.44 -10.95
N LEU A 112 -4.57 1.86 -9.91
CA LEU A 112 -3.37 1.16 -9.44
C LEU A 112 -3.77 0.03 -8.48
N VAL A 113 -3.39 -1.20 -8.81
CA VAL A 113 -3.76 -2.40 -8.04
C VAL A 113 -2.50 -3.09 -7.54
N GLN A 114 -2.38 -3.23 -6.23
CA GLN A 114 -1.39 -4.08 -5.58
C GLN A 114 -2.03 -5.43 -5.24
N LYS A 115 -1.47 -6.52 -5.75
CA LYS A 115 -1.85 -7.89 -5.40
C LYS A 115 -0.73 -8.52 -4.58
N GLU A 116 -1.10 -9.11 -3.46
CA GLU A 116 -0.19 -9.86 -2.60
C GLU A 116 -0.65 -11.30 -2.55
N LYS A 117 0.28 -12.21 -2.83
CA LYS A 117 0.07 -13.65 -2.72
C LYS A 117 1.00 -14.17 -1.64
N ASP A 118 0.42 -14.84 -0.65
CA ASP A 118 1.23 -15.54 0.35
C ASP A 118 2.08 -16.59 -0.37
N VAL A 119 3.40 -16.48 -0.25
CA VAL A 119 4.29 -17.57 -0.64
C VAL A 119 4.20 -18.54 0.52
N ALA A 120 3.55 -19.69 0.29
CA ALA A 120 3.55 -20.76 1.28
C ALA A 120 5.01 -21.03 1.65
N VAL A 121 5.36 -20.73 2.89
CA VAL A 121 6.60 -21.23 3.47
C VAL A 121 6.43 -22.74 3.44
N VAL A 122 7.16 -23.40 2.55
CA VAL A 122 7.36 -24.85 2.61
C VAL A 122 7.97 -25.09 3.98
N ASP A 123 7.22 -25.74 4.87
CA ASP A 123 7.75 -26.28 6.12
C ASP A 123 9.05 -27.01 5.75
N THR A 124 10.17 -26.51 6.26
CA THR A 124 11.42 -27.25 6.27
C THR A 124 11.54 -27.80 7.68
N ASP A 125 11.08 -29.04 7.80
CA ASP A 125 11.31 -30.09 8.82
C ASP A 125 11.26 -29.74 10.31
#